data_AF-A0A428MU51-F1
#
_entry.id   AF-A0A428MU51-F1
#
_cell.length_a   1.000
_cell.length_b   1.000
_cell.length_c   1.000
_cell.angle_alpha   90.00
_cell.angle_beta   90.00
_cell.angle_gamma   90.00
#
_symmetry.space_group_name_H-M   'P 1'
#
loop_
_entity.id
_entity.type
_entity.pdbx_description
1 polymer ?
#
loop_
_entity_poly.entity_id
_entity_poly.type
_entity_poly.pdbx_seq_one_letter_code
_entity_poly.pdbx_strand_id
1 'polypeptide(L)'
;MDIVQIQNLKLATALTEKIWAANKYDVMAKGYQYYKFCSSYSKSMTSFLDTQLMLQNIRLMRGKPYNIDAYVNTMEHMWGYIKKEATTEEKETFHHYLNRSKHLPYSTFYQWNGSLKQAYCFFHQLLQKYPNNYLKHSGILFPEKYSAEITNKEGIFVIRNDRVWKII
;
A
#
# COMPACT_ATOMS: atom_id res chain seq x y z
N MET A 1 -14.67 -2.56 -25.50
CA MET A 1 -13.38 -2.98 -24.91
C MET A 1 -13.63 -4.37 -24.40
N ASP A 2 -13.04 -5.37 -25.06
CA ASP A 2 -13.30 -6.76 -24.74
C ASP A 2 -12.36 -7.20 -23.61
N ILE A 3 -12.90 -7.94 -22.65
CA ILE A 3 -12.13 -8.45 -21.51
C ILE A 3 -12.27 -9.97 -21.44
N VAL A 4 -11.18 -10.66 -21.18
CA VAL A 4 -11.16 -12.11 -21.00
C VAL A 4 -10.62 -12.49 -19.63
N GLN A 5 -11.22 -13.51 -19.01
CA GLN A 5 -10.72 -14.02 -17.75
C GLN A 5 -9.38 -14.73 -17.99
N ILE A 6 -8.39 -14.43 -17.14
CA ILE A 6 -7.09 -15.10 -17.21
C ILE A 6 -7.28 -16.57 -16.81
N GLN A 7 -6.82 -17.48 -17.67
CA GLN A 7 -6.77 -18.93 -17.41
C GLN A 7 -5.39 -19.41 -16.97
N ASN A 8 -4.40 -18.51 -16.88
CA ASN A 8 -3.06 -18.80 -16.39
C ASN A 8 -2.94 -18.43 -14.90
N LEU A 9 -2.88 -19.44 -14.03
CA LEU A 9 -2.76 -19.25 -12.59
C LEU A 9 -1.47 -18.51 -12.19
N LYS A 10 -0.33 -18.86 -12.80
CA LYS A 10 0.96 -18.22 -12.49
C LYS A 10 0.90 -16.71 -12.76
N LEU A 11 0.28 -16.32 -13.87
CA LEU A 11 0.06 -14.92 -14.20
C LEU A 11 -0.90 -14.25 -13.21
N ALA A 12 -2.01 -14.90 -12.87
CA ALA A 12 -2.97 -14.37 -11.89
C ALA A 12 -2.32 -14.16 -10.51
N THR A 13 -1.52 -15.11 -10.03
CA THR A 13 -0.75 -15.01 -8.79
C THR A 13 0.23 -13.83 -8.84
N ALA A 14 1.04 -13.73 -9.90
CA ALA A 14 2.01 -12.65 -10.03
C ALA A 14 1.36 -11.25 -10.08
N LEU A 15 0.23 -11.11 -10.78
CA LEU A 15 -0.53 -9.85 -10.81
C LEU A 15 -1.13 -9.53 -9.43
N THR A 16 -1.65 -10.54 -8.72
CA THR A 16 -2.17 -10.40 -7.35
C THR A 16 -1.07 -9.99 -6.37
N GLU A 17 0.13 -10.57 -6.46
CA GLU A 17 1.29 -10.18 -5.66
C GLU A 17 1.73 -8.74 -5.95
N LYS A 18 1.66 -8.29 -7.21
CA LYS A 18 1.96 -6.89 -7.58
C LYS A 18 0.96 -5.93 -6.93
N ILE A 19 -0.33 -6.28 -6.92
CA ILE A 19 -1.38 -5.51 -6.23
C ILE A 19 -1.10 -5.50 -4.74
N TRP A 20 -0.81 -6.65 -4.13
CA TRP A 20 -0.46 -6.74 -2.73
C TRP A 20 0.75 -5.86 -2.37
N ALA A 21 1.83 -5.92 -3.15
CA ALA A 21 3.04 -5.13 -2.92
C ALA A 21 2.75 -3.62 -2.90
N ALA A 22 1.86 -3.14 -3.77
CA ALA A 22 1.43 -1.74 -3.80
C ALA A 22 0.56 -1.36 -2.59
N ASN A 23 -0.20 -2.29 -2.01
CA ASN A 23 -1.16 -2.00 -0.95
C ASN A 23 -0.68 -2.35 0.46
N LYS A 24 0.43 -3.08 0.60
CA LYS A 24 0.83 -3.65 1.89
C LYS A 24 1.00 -2.60 3.01
N TYR A 25 1.48 -1.40 2.69
CA TYR A 25 1.61 -0.31 3.67
C TYR A 25 0.26 0.35 3.98
N ASP A 26 -0.62 0.47 2.98
CA ASP A 26 -1.99 0.94 3.21
C ASP A 26 -2.77 0.01 4.15
N VAL A 27 -2.58 -1.31 3.99
CA VAL A 27 -3.13 -2.33 4.88
C VAL A 27 -2.44 -2.30 6.25
N MET A 28 -1.11 -2.13 6.30
CA MET A 28 -0.36 -2.03 7.56
C MET A 28 -0.82 -0.84 8.39
N ALA A 29 -1.07 0.32 7.79
CA ALA A 29 -1.52 1.53 8.47
C ALA A 29 -2.94 1.41 9.07
N LYS A 30 -3.69 0.37 8.69
CA LYS A 30 -4.99 0.03 9.27
C LYS A 30 -4.89 -0.99 10.41
N GLY A 31 -3.75 -1.66 10.52
CA GLY A 31 -3.46 -2.62 11.58
C GLY A 31 -2.41 -3.64 11.15
N TYR A 32 -1.37 -3.82 11.96
CA TYR A 32 -0.27 -4.74 11.67
C TYR A 32 -0.73 -6.20 11.52
N GLN A 33 -1.76 -6.61 12.27
CA GLN A 33 -2.37 -7.94 12.15
C GLN A 33 -2.92 -8.23 10.75
N TYR A 34 -3.53 -7.24 10.09
CA TYR A 34 -4.05 -7.39 8.73
C TYR A 34 -2.91 -7.53 7.72
N TYR A 35 -1.85 -6.75 7.90
CA TYR A 35 -0.64 -6.88 7.10
C TYR A 35 -0.02 -8.27 7.24
N LYS A 36 0.10 -8.78 8.48
CA LYS A 36 0.65 -10.12 8.73
C LYS A 36 -0.19 -11.21 8.10
N PHE A 37 -1.51 -11.13 8.23
CA PHE A 37 -2.44 -12.06 7.57
C PHE A 37 -2.24 -12.06 6.05
N CYS A 38 -2.34 -10.89 5.41
CA CYS A 38 -2.20 -10.77 3.95
C CYS A 38 -0.80 -11.16 3.47
N SER A 39 0.26 -10.82 4.22
CA SER A 39 1.64 -11.17 3.87
C SER A 39 1.92 -12.66 3.97
N SER A 40 1.27 -13.39 4.87
CA SER A 40 1.37 -14.84 4.94
C SER A 40 0.54 -15.46 3.81
N TYR A 41 -0.69 -14.99 3.63
CA TYR A 41 -1.61 -15.49 2.62
C TYR A 41 -1.08 -15.32 1.19
N SER A 42 -0.42 -14.20 0.89
CA SER A 42 0.16 -13.95 -0.44
C SER A 42 1.21 -14.99 -0.84
N LYS A 43 1.86 -15.65 0.13
CA LYS A 43 2.90 -16.66 -0.11
C LYS A 43 2.35 -18.07 -0.30
N SER A 44 1.07 -18.29 0.01
CA SER A 44 0.43 -19.61 0.01
C SER A 44 -0.66 -19.76 -1.06
N MET A 45 -0.78 -18.81 -2.00
CA MET A 45 -1.78 -18.86 -3.05
C MET A 45 -1.48 -19.98 -4.06
N THR A 46 -2.36 -20.97 -4.19
CA THR A 46 -2.19 -22.11 -5.10
C THR A 46 -3.38 -22.34 -6.03
N SER A 47 -4.40 -21.47 -5.96
CA SER A 47 -5.60 -21.55 -6.79
C SER A 47 -6.10 -20.16 -7.23
N PHE A 48 -6.96 -20.12 -8.26
CA PHE A 48 -7.65 -18.88 -8.64
C PHE A 48 -8.55 -18.35 -7.51
N LEU A 49 -9.14 -19.25 -6.72
CA LEU A 49 -9.91 -18.86 -5.55
C LEU A 49 -9.04 -18.10 -4.55
N ASP A 50 -7.79 -18.53 -4.34
CA ASP A 50 -6.88 -17.82 -3.43
C ASP A 50 -6.54 -16.42 -3.93
N THR A 51 -6.27 -16.27 -5.23
CA THR A 51 -6.04 -14.95 -5.82
C THR A 51 -7.25 -14.04 -5.62
N GLN A 52 -8.46 -14.57 -5.79
CA GLN A 52 -9.70 -13.83 -5.58
C GLN A 52 -9.88 -13.41 -4.12
N LEU A 53 -9.66 -14.33 -3.18
CA LEU A 53 -9.74 -14.05 -1.74
C LEU A 53 -8.71 -13.01 -1.31
N MET A 54 -7.50 -13.05 -1.86
CA MET A 54 -6.47 -12.03 -1.57
C MET A 54 -6.92 -10.65 -2.03
N LEU A 55 -7.45 -10.53 -3.25
CA LEU A 55 -7.96 -9.27 -3.80
C LEU A 55 -9.16 -8.74 -3.00
N GLN A 56 -10.07 -9.63 -2.62
CA GLN A 56 -11.19 -9.30 -1.74
C GLN A 56 -10.69 -8.77 -0.38
N ASN A 57 -9.71 -9.43 0.24
CA ASN A 57 -9.12 -8.98 1.51
C ASN A 57 -8.50 -7.59 1.37
N ILE A 58 -7.71 -7.32 0.32
CA ILE A 58 -7.15 -6.00 0.05
C ILE A 58 -8.27 -4.95 -0.09
N ARG A 59 -9.30 -5.24 -0.89
CA ARG A 59 -10.44 -4.33 -1.09
C ARG A 59 -11.17 -4.04 0.22
N LEU A 60 -11.43 -5.05 1.05
CA LEU A 60 -12.08 -4.90 2.36
C LEU A 60 -11.22 -4.05 3.30
N MET A 61 -9.90 -4.27 3.33
CA MET A 61 -9.00 -3.47 4.16
C MET A 61 -9.02 -2.01 3.72
N ARG A 62 -9.02 -1.70 2.41
CA ARG A 62 -9.09 -0.31 1.93
C ARG A 62 -10.32 0.46 2.44
N GLY A 63 -11.41 -0.22 2.73
CA GLY A 63 -12.62 0.38 3.31
C GLY A 63 -12.57 0.62 4.82
N LYS A 64 -11.56 0.11 5.54
CA LYS A 64 -11.42 0.32 6.99
C LYS A 64 -10.75 1.67 7.30
N PRO A 65 -11.04 2.29 8.45
CA PRO A 65 -10.29 3.45 8.89
C PRO A 65 -8.84 3.06 9.19
N TYR A 66 -7.93 4.01 9.06
CA TYR A 66 -6.58 3.90 9.60
C TYR A 66 -6.62 3.91 11.11
N ASN A 67 -5.62 3.30 11.74
CA ASN A 67 -5.37 3.38 13.17
C ASN A 67 -4.09 4.19 13.40
N ILE A 68 -4.07 5.09 14.39
CA ILE A 68 -2.94 6.00 14.60
C ILE A 68 -1.63 5.26 14.88
N ASP A 69 -1.64 4.29 15.80
CA ASP A 69 -0.43 3.55 16.15
C ASP A 69 0.09 2.74 14.97
N ALA A 70 -0.81 2.10 14.24
CA ALA A 70 -0.49 1.36 13.03
C ALA A 70 0.03 2.26 11.91
N TYR A 71 -0.54 3.45 11.72
CA TYR A 71 -0.06 4.46 10.77
C TYR A 71 1.34 4.93 11.14
N VAL A 72 1.55 5.32 12.39
CA VAL A 72 2.86 5.75 12.90
C VAL A 72 3.91 4.68 12.63
N ASN A 73 3.63 3.44 13.01
CA ASN A 73 4.53 2.31 12.77
C ASN A 73 4.79 2.11 11.27
N THR A 74 3.76 2.25 10.43
CA THR A 74 3.91 2.15 8.96
C THR A 74 4.84 3.24 8.42
N MET A 75 4.69 4.48 8.88
CA MET A 75 5.52 5.60 8.48
C MET A 75 6.97 5.44 8.96
N GLU A 76 7.19 4.92 10.18
CA GLU A 76 8.52 4.57 10.69
C GLU A 76 9.17 3.44 9.86
N HIS A 77 8.40 2.43 9.47
CA HIS A 77 8.86 1.38 8.54
C HIS A 77 9.27 1.97 7.18
N MET A 78 8.47 2.89 6.64
CA MET A 78 8.75 3.54 5.37
C MET A 78 9.97 4.48 5.45
N TRP A 79 10.14 5.18 6.57
CA TRP A 79 11.35 5.96 6.87
C TRP A 79 12.64 5.13 6.78
N GLY A 80 12.58 3.85 7.16
CA GLY A 80 13.69 2.92 7.01
C GLY A 80 14.30 2.85 5.60
N TYR A 81 13.54 3.17 4.56
CA TYR A 81 14.02 3.18 3.17
C TYR A 81 14.84 4.41 2.77
N ILE A 82 14.68 5.53 3.47
CA ILE A 82 15.35 6.81 3.13
C ILE A 82 16.31 7.30 4.22
N LYS A 83 16.26 6.71 5.42
CA LYS A 83 17.00 7.17 6.61
C LYS A 83 18.52 7.26 6.47
N LYS A 84 19.11 6.57 5.50
CA LYS A 84 20.57 6.56 5.28
C LYS A 84 21.05 7.79 4.49
N GLU A 85 20.15 8.42 3.74
CA GLU A 85 20.45 9.55 2.87
C GLU A 85 19.94 10.87 3.45
N ALA A 86 18.92 10.79 4.31
CA ALA A 86 18.33 11.95 4.97
C ALA A 86 19.26 12.57 6.02
N THR A 87 19.20 13.90 6.17
CA THR A 87 19.98 14.64 7.16
C THR A 87 19.41 14.46 8.58
N THR A 88 20.17 14.89 9.57
CA THR A 88 19.71 14.90 10.97
C THR A 88 18.48 15.79 11.14
N GLU A 89 18.46 16.97 10.53
CA GLU A 89 17.36 17.94 10.60
C GLU A 89 16.09 17.38 9.93
N GLU A 90 16.23 16.67 8.81
CA GLU A 90 15.11 16.00 8.14
C GLU A 90 14.55 14.87 9.00
N LYS A 91 15.41 14.06 9.61
CA LYS A 91 15.00 13.03 10.56
C LYS A 91 14.22 13.65 11.71
N GLU A 92 14.74 14.71 12.35
CA GLU A 92 14.09 15.37 13.48
C GLU A 92 12.74 15.97 13.08
N THR A 93 12.67 16.63 11.92
CA THR A 93 11.43 17.21 11.39
C THR A 93 10.37 16.14 11.12
N PHE A 94 10.76 15.02 10.50
CA PHE A 94 9.84 13.91 10.25
C PHE A 94 9.28 13.34 11.55
N HIS A 95 10.15 13.05 12.53
CA HIS A 95 9.72 12.50 13.82
C HIS A 95 8.95 13.51 14.66
N HIS A 96 9.18 14.81 14.51
CA HIS A 96 8.37 15.85 15.14
C HIS A 96 6.91 15.76 14.69
N TYR A 97 6.64 15.74 13.38
CA TYR A 97 5.27 15.61 12.86
C TYR A 97 4.65 14.27 13.23
N LEU A 98 5.43 13.19 13.18
CA LEU A 98 4.93 11.86 13.49
C LEU A 98 4.59 11.71 14.98
N ASN A 99 5.41 12.25 15.88
CA ASN A 99 5.14 12.24 17.33
C ASN A 99 3.91 13.07 17.68
N ARG A 100 3.70 14.23 17.02
CA ARG A 100 2.46 14.99 17.19
C ARG A 100 1.21 14.22 16.76
N SER A 101 1.34 13.28 15.83
CA SER A 101 0.22 12.43 15.42
C SER A 101 -0.18 11.42 16.51
N LYS A 102 0.76 11.00 17.38
CA LYS A 102 0.49 10.09 18.52
C LYS A 102 -0.41 10.70 19.59
N HIS A 103 -0.49 12.03 19.66
CA HIS A 103 -1.23 12.77 20.69
C HIS A 103 -2.59 13.31 20.20
N LEU A 104 -3.10 12.81 19.07
CA LEU A 104 -4.42 13.18 18.57
C LEU A 104 -5.53 12.60 19.48
N PRO A 105 -6.68 13.28 19.61
CA PRO A 105 -7.74 12.90 20.54
C PRO A 105 -8.60 11.70 20.05
N TYR A 106 -8.26 11.10 18.92
CA TYR A 106 -8.94 9.97 18.31
C TYR A 106 -7.92 8.88 17.97
N SER A 107 -8.34 7.61 17.93
CA SER A 107 -7.44 6.48 17.63
C SER A 107 -7.54 5.98 16.18
N THR A 108 -8.58 6.39 15.44
CA THR A 108 -8.81 6.00 14.05
C THR A 108 -9.28 7.17 13.19
N PHE A 109 -9.02 7.12 11.88
CA PHE A 109 -9.32 8.20 10.94
C PHE A 109 -9.39 7.73 9.48
N TYR A 110 -10.03 8.50 8.60
CA TYR A 110 -10.12 8.21 7.16
C TYR A 110 -9.32 9.19 6.29
N GLN A 111 -8.91 10.33 6.84
CA GLN A 111 -8.28 11.42 6.10
C GLN A 111 -7.06 11.94 6.85
N TRP A 112 -6.03 12.32 6.09
CA TRP A 112 -4.84 12.96 6.63
C TRP A 112 -5.15 14.41 6.97
N ASN A 113 -5.24 14.73 8.27
CA ASN A 113 -5.48 16.08 8.78
C ASN A 113 -4.43 16.46 9.82
N GLY A 114 -4.18 17.76 10.01
CA GLY A 114 -3.24 18.27 11.01
C GLY A 114 -1.84 17.64 10.90
N SER A 115 -1.35 17.11 12.02
CA SER A 115 -0.03 16.46 12.12
C SER A 115 0.13 15.24 11.21
N LEU A 116 -0.94 14.47 10.96
CA LEU A 116 -0.92 13.34 10.02
C LEU A 116 -0.59 13.82 8.61
N LYS A 117 -1.26 14.89 8.16
CA LYS A 117 -1.03 15.50 6.85
C LYS A 117 0.36 16.10 6.74
N GLN A 118 0.85 16.74 7.80
CA GLN A 118 2.21 17.29 7.83
C GLN A 118 3.27 16.19 7.68
N ALA A 119 3.15 15.10 8.44
CA ALA A 119 4.05 13.95 8.32
C ALA A 119 4.00 13.33 6.91
N TYR A 120 2.80 13.15 6.35
CA TYR A 120 2.59 12.63 5.01
C TYR A 120 3.23 13.52 3.93
N CYS A 121 2.95 14.84 3.95
CA CYS A 121 3.48 15.79 2.97
C CYS A 121 5.01 15.90 3.06
N PHE A 122 5.56 15.95 4.28
CA PHE A 122 7.00 15.99 4.48
C PHE A 122 7.67 14.72 3.98
N PHE A 123 7.09 13.54 4.25
CA PHE A 123 7.59 12.29 3.71
C PHE A 123 7.56 12.23 2.18
N HIS A 124 6.53 12.81 1.55
CA HIS A 124 6.47 12.96 0.10
C HIS A 124 7.59 13.83 -0.46
N GLN A 125 7.91 14.94 0.20
CA GLN A 125 9.05 15.80 -0.19
C GLN A 125 10.37 15.05 -0.10
N LEU A 126 10.56 14.28 0.98
CA LEU A 126 11.75 13.45 1.14
C LEU A 126 11.87 12.40 0.04
N LEU A 127 10.77 11.80 -0.42
CA LEU A 127 10.81 10.84 -1.53
C LEU A 127 11.07 11.48 -2.90
N GLN A 128 10.79 12.77 -3.06
CA GLN A 128 11.22 13.50 -4.27
C GLN A 128 12.72 13.74 -4.26
N LYS A 129 13.30 14.02 -3.08
CA LYS A 129 14.73 14.23 -2.88
C LYS A 129 15.52 12.91 -2.90
N TYR A 130 14.99 11.87 -2.27
CA TYR A 130 15.58 10.54 -2.10
C TYR A 130 14.65 9.49 -2.73
N PRO A 131 14.62 9.38 -4.07
CA PRO A 131 13.69 8.51 -4.76
C PRO A 131 13.94 7.04 -4.43
N ASN A 132 12.90 6.33 -3.99
CA ASN A 132 12.98 4.92 -3.67
C ASN A 132 12.09 4.06 -4.58
N ASN A 133 12.70 3.08 -5.26
CA ASN A 133 12.00 2.19 -6.20
C ASN A 133 10.91 1.31 -5.56
N TYR A 134 11.01 1.00 -4.27
CA TYR A 134 9.98 0.25 -3.56
C TYR A 134 8.80 1.15 -3.17
N LEU A 135 9.09 2.35 -2.69
CA LEU A 135 8.04 3.27 -2.21
C LEU A 135 7.32 4.01 -3.33
N LYS A 136 7.93 4.20 -4.51
CA LYS A 136 7.30 4.90 -5.66
C LYS A 136 6.00 4.28 -6.17
N HIS A 137 5.73 3.02 -5.81
CA HIS A 137 4.54 2.26 -6.17
C HIS A 137 3.61 2.00 -4.97
N SER A 138 3.88 2.61 -3.81
CA SER A 138 3.07 2.43 -2.61
C SER A 138 1.76 3.22 -2.71
N GLY A 139 0.62 2.54 -2.64
CA GLY A 139 -0.71 3.13 -2.78
C GLY A 139 -1.10 4.06 -1.62
N ILE A 140 -0.49 3.91 -0.44
CA ILE A 140 -0.72 4.86 0.67
C ILE A 140 -0.15 6.25 0.36
N LEU A 141 0.92 6.31 -0.43
CA LEU A 141 1.58 7.54 -0.88
C LEU A 141 0.99 8.06 -2.18
N PHE A 142 0.76 7.15 -3.11
CA PHE A 142 0.31 7.44 -4.47
C PHE A 142 -1.03 6.73 -4.71
N PRO A 143 -2.14 7.20 -4.11
CA PRO A 143 -3.44 6.53 -4.20
C PRO A 143 -3.95 6.42 -5.64
N GLU A 144 -3.56 7.35 -6.52
CA GLU A 144 -3.82 7.33 -7.96
C GLU A 144 -3.14 6.15 -8.68
N LYS A 145 -2.05 5.61 -8.10
CA LYS A 145 -1.34 4.44 -8.63
C LYS A 145 -1.92 3.11 -8.15
N TYR A 146 -2.94 3.13 -7.29
CA TYR A 146 -3.86 2.00 -7.19
C TYR A 146 -4.71 1.99 -8.45
N SER A 147 -4.11 1.62 -9.58
CA SER A 147 -4.84 1.41 -10.79
C SER A 147 -5.50 0.04 -10.68
N ALA A 148 -6.82 -0.01 -10.88
CA ALA A 148 -7.50 -1.26 -11.21
C ALA A 148 -6.89 -1.90 -12.47
N GLU A 149 -6.08 -1.15 -13.21
CA GLU A 149 -5.34 -1.55 -14.39
C GLU A 149 -3.87 -1.87 -14.09
N ILE A 150 -3.32 -2.93 -14.68
CA ILE A 150 -1.93 -3.33 -14.54
C ILE A 150 -1.38 -3.60 -15.94
N THR A 151 -0.32 -2.90 -16.31
CA THR A 151 0.36 -3.12 -17.60
C THR A 151 1.65 -3.90 -17.40
N ASN A 152 1.89 -4.87 -18.29
CA ASN A 152 3.18 -5.54 -18.45
C ASN A 152 3.36 -5.96 -19.92
N LYS A 153 4.45 -6.71 -20.22
CA LYS A 153 4.75 -7.21 -21.57
C LYS A 153 3.68 -8.13 -22.19
N GLU A 154 2.83 -8.73 -21.38
CA GLU A 154 1.76 -9.65 -21.79
C GLU A 154 0.43 -8.91 -22.08
N GLY A 155 0.36 -7.61 -21.81
CA GLY A 155 -0.77 -6.75 -22.11
C GLY A 155 -1.23 -5.90 -20.93
N ILE A 156 -2.49 -5.46 -21.02
CA ILE A 156 -3.17 -4.66 -20.00
C ILE A 156 -4.15 -5.56 -19.26
N PHE A 157 -4.11 -5.52 -17.93
CA PHE A 157 -4.95 -6.33 -17.06
C PHE A 157 -5.80 -5.45 -16.17
N VAL A 158 -7.02 -5.89 -15.84
CA VAL A 158 -7.89 -5.17 -14.91
C VAL A 158 -8.41 -6.05 -13.80
N ILE A 159 -8.58 -5.47 -12.60
CA ILE A 159 -9.27 -6.11 -11.49
C ILE A 159 -10.76 -5.77 -11.58
N ARG A 160 -11.60 -6.79 -11.75
CA ARG A 160 -13.07 -6.66 -11.68
C ARG A 160 -13.66 -7.82 -10.91
N ASN A 161 -14.57 -7.52 -9.98
CA ASN A 161 -15.19 -8.50 -9.08
C ASN A 161 -14.15 -9.38 -8.36
N ASP A 162 -13.10 -8.73 -7.82
CA ASP A 162 -11.99 -9.38 -7.13
C ASP A 162 -11.26 -10.44 -7.99
N ARG A 163 -11.35 -10.36 -9.32
CA ARG A 163 -10.64 -11.24 -10.27
C ARG A 163 -9.82 -10.42 -11.25
N VAL A 164 -8.79 -11.05 -11.81
CA VAL A 164 -7.92 -10.43 -12.82
C VAL A 164 -8.39 -10.82 -14.23
N TRP A 165 -8.57 -9.82 -15.08
CA TRP A 165 -9.00 -9.93 -16.46
C TRP A 165 -7.94 -9.32 -17.37
N LYS A 166 -7.85 -9.77 -18.61
CA LYS A 166 -7.00 -9.17 -19.64
C LYS A 166 -7.86 -8.36 -20.60
N ILE A 167 -7.46 -7.13 -20.90
CA ILE A 167 -8.04 -6.31 -21.96
C ILE A 167 -7.47 -6.80 -23.30
N ILE A 168 -8.35 -6.96 -24.30
CA ILE A 168 -8.01 -7.27 -25.68
C ILE A 168 -8.28 -6.05 -26.56
#